data_AF-U2MA73-F1
#
_entry.id   AF-U2MA73-F1
#
_cell.length_a   1.000
_cell.length_b   1.000
_cell.length_c   1.000
_cell.angle_alpha   90.00
_cell.angle_beta   90.00
_cell.angle_gamma   90.00
#
_symmetry.space_group_name_H-M   'P 1'
#
loop_
_entity.id
_entity.type
_entity.pdbx_description
1 polymer ?
#
loop_
_entity_poly.entity_id
_entity_poly.type
_entity_poly.pdbx_seq_one_letter_code
_entity_poly.pdbx_strand_id
1 'polypeptide(L)'
;MRYRDYCNITFEQIELMKCTISFNGTRLRGWKYKSFQIHQNCICRDESNVVALQELLYLGLMTANDTQQYSLTEDGIQLLSWVTEVEIYE
;
A
#
# COMPACT_ATOMS: atom_id res chain seq x y z
N MET A 1 4.31 11.84 -9.91
CA MET A 1 3.15 11.11 -10.47
C MET A 1 2.08 12.08 -11.01
N ARG A 2 1.34 11.76 -12.10
CA ARG A 2 0.27 12.64 -12.66
C ARG A 2 -1.11 12.12 -12.26
N TYR A 3 -2.10 13.00 -12.07
CA TYR A 3 -3.46 12.66 -11.62
C TYR A 3 -4.11 11.44 -12.32
N ARG A 4 -3.87 11.29 -13.62
CA ARG A 4 -4.41 10.19 -14.43
C ARG A 4 -3.89 8.81 -14.04
N ASP A 5 -2.72 8.74 -13.41
CA ASP A 5 -2.04 7.49 -13.09
C ASP A 5 -2.71 6.75 -11.92
N TYR A 6 -3.50 7.45 -11.09
CA TYR A 6 -4.17 6.89 -9.90
C TYR A 6 -5.70 6.88 -9.97
N CYS A 7 -6.34 7.44 -11.01
CA CYS A 7 -7.81 7.41 -11.15
C CYS A 7 -8.40 6.00 -11.23
N ASN A 8 -7.58 5.00 -11.59
CA ASN A 8 -8.00 3.61 -11.77
C ASN A 8 -7.73 2.74 -10.55
N ILE A 9 -7.22 3.31 -9.44
CA ILE A 9 -6.91 2.54 -8.25
C ILE A 9 -8.19 2.31 -7.46
N THR A 10 -8.47 1.04 -7.18
CA THR A 10 -9.69 0.62 -6.50
C THR A 10 -9.55 0.74 -4.98
N PHE A 11 -10.69 0.77 -4.28
CA PHE A 11 -10.70 0.74 -2.81
C PHE A 11 -10.01 -0.51 -2.26
N GLU A 12 -10.18 -1.66 -2.90
CA GLU A 12 -9.53 -2.93 -2.52
C GLU A 12 -8.00 -2.84 -2.64
N GLN A 13 -7.50 -2.23 -3.71
CA GLN A 13 -6.07 -1.97 -3.90
C GLN A 13 -5.51 -1.05 -2.80
N ILE A 14 -6.25 -0.01 -2.41
CA ILE A 14 -5.86 0.84 -1.28
C ILE A 14 -5.78 0.04 0.02
N GLU A 15 -6.76 -0.81 0.32
CA GLU A 15 -6.73 -1.67 1.52
C GLU A 15 -5.53 -2.64 1.49
N LEU A 16 -5.21 -3.22 0.34
CA LEU A 16 -4.02 -4.06 0.16
C LEU A 16 -2.72 -3.27 0.42
N MET A 17 -2.62 -2.04 -0.09
CA MET A 17 -1.47 -1.18 0.18
C MET A 17 -1.31 -0.90 1.68
N LYS A 18 -2.41 -0.70 2.43
CA LYS A 18 -2.35 -0.51 3.89
C LYS A 18 -1.76 -1.73 4.61
N CYS A 19 -2.14 -2.94 4.20
CA CYS A 19 -1.61 -4.19 4.76
C CYS A 19 -0.09 -4.34 4.57
N THR A 20 0.49 -3.70 3.55
CA THR A 20 1.94 -3.76 3.29
C THR A 20 2.77 -2.77 4.10
N ILE A 21 2.18 -1.67 4.60
CA ILE A 21 2.88 -0.73 5.50
C ILE A 21 3.14 -1.35 6.88
N SER A 22 2.32 -2.33 7.27
CA SER A 22 2.20 -2.89 8.61
C SER A 22 3.46 -3.51 9.23
N PHE A 23 4.62 -3.40 8.59
CA PHE A 23 5.88 -3.89 9.13
C PHE A 23 6.47 -2.98 10.23
N ASN A 24 6.09 -1.70 10.32
CA ASN A 24 6.61 -0.83 11.39
C ASN A 24 5.65 0.29 11.81
N GLY A 25 5.01 0.16 12.96
CA GLY A 25 4.12 1.19 13.53
C GLY A 25 4.82 2.51 13.90
N THR A 26 6.16 2.56 13.92
CA THR A 26 6.91 3.83 14.09
C THR A 26 7.03 4.62 12.78
N ARG A 27 6.64 4.03 11.64
CA ARG A 27 6.66 4.65 10.31
C ARG A 27 5.40 5.45 10.01
N LEU A 28 4.47 5.64 10.95
CA LEU A 28 3.17 6.29 10.68
C LEU A 28 2.92 7.45 11.66
N ARG A 29 2.51 8.61 11.15
CA ARG A 29 2.14 9.79 11.95
C ARG A 29 0.88 10.46 11.39
N GLY A 30 -0.09 10.76 12.25
CA GLY A 30 -1.34 11.42 11.85
C GLY A 30 -2.53 11.02 12.72
N TRP A 31 -3.55 11.88 12.83
CA TRP A 31 -4.68 11.67 13.75
C TRP A 31 -5.65 10.55 13.31
N LYS A 32 -5.70 10.23 12.02
CA LYS A 32 -6.52 9.12 11.46
C LYS A 32 -5.86 7.73 11.56
N TYR A 33 -4.66 7.64 12.15
CA TYR A 33 -3.95 6.37 12.35
C TYR A 33 -4.71 5.37 13.25
N LYS A 34 -5.54 5.83 14.20
CA LYS A 34 -6.29 4.93 15.10
C LYS A 34 -7.29 4.01 14.40
N SER A 35 -7.70 4.34 13.17
CA SER A 35 -8.58 3.50 12.33
C SER A 35 -7.82 2.53 11.42
N PHE A 36 -6.50 2.64 11.30
CA PHE A 36 -5.70 1.63 10.63
C PHE A 36 -5.52 0.43 11.57
N GLN A 37 -6.30 -0.63 11.35
CA GLN A 37 -5.91 -1.93 11.86
C GLN A 37 -4.65 -2.33 11.09
N ILE A 38 -3.53 -2.38 11.81
CA ILE A 38 -2.25 -2.85 11.29
C ILE A 38 -2.40 -4.35 11.03
N HIS A 39 -2.85 -4.71 9.84
CA HIS A 39 -2.92 -6.10 9.42
C HIS A 39 -1.50 -6.58 9.18
N GLN A 40 -1.03 -7.62 9.87
CA GLN A 40 0.25 -8.26 9.55
C GLN A 40 0.34 -8.47 8.04
N ASN A 41 1.55 -8.40 7.48
CA ASN A 41 1.84 -8.65 6.07
C ASN A 41 1.50 -10.11 5.76
N CYS A 42 0.20 -10.39 5.66
CA CYS A 42 -0.37 -11.66 5.35
C CYS A 42 -0.07 -11.81 3.88
N ILE A 43 1.00 -12.56 3.60
CA ILE A 43 1.27 -13.15 2.29
C ILE A 43 -0.08 -13.55 1.73
N CYS A 44 -0.53 -12.80 0.71
CA CYS A 44 -1.87 -12.93 0.17
C CYS A 44 -2.01 -14.33 -0.40
N ARG A 45 -2.72 -15.21 0.33
CA ARG A 45 -2.99 -16.59 -0.09
C ARG A 45 -4.12 -16.70 -1.13
N ASP A 46 -4.73 -15.58 -1.50
CA ASP A 46 -5.88 -15.52 -2.39
C ASP A 46 -5.48 -14.99 -3.78
N GLU A 47 -5.89 -15.67 -4.84
CA GLU A 47 -5.48 -15.37 -6.22
C GLU A 47 -5.93 -13.98 -6.69
N SER A 48 -7.08 -13.51 -6.21
CA SER A 48 -7.63 -12.18 -6.48
C SER A 48 -6.70 -11.05 -6.02
N ASN A 49 -6.14 -11.19 -4.83
CA ASN A 49 -5.21 -10.22 -4.25
C ASN A 49 -3.88 -10.18 -5.02
N VAL A 50 -3.44 -11.32 -5.57
CA VAL A 50 -2.21 -11.40 -6.38
C VAL A 50 -2.34 -10.57 -7.66
N VAL A 51 -3.49 -10.64 -8.34
CA VAL A 51 -3.73 -9.83 -9.56
C VAL A 51 -3.71 -8.34 -9.22
N ALA A 52 -4.40 -7.92 -8.16
CA ALA A 52 -4.41 -6.53 -7.72
C ALA A 52 -3.02 -6.02 -7.32
N LEU A 53 -2.20 -6.84 -6.64
CA LEU A 53 -0.82 -6.51 -6.29
C LEU A 53 0.09 -6.42 -7.53
N GLN A 54 -0.11 -7.28 -8.54
CA GLN A 54 0.61 -7.20 -9.81
C GLN A 54 0.28 -5.94 -10.60
N GLU A 55 -0.98 -5.49 -10.58
CA GLU A 55 -1.37 -4.21 -11.17
C GLU A 55 -0.68 -3.03 -10.45
N LEU A 56 -0.62 -3.06 -9.11
CA LEU A 56 0.10 -2.05 -8.33
C LEU A 56 1.62 -2.06 -8.58
N LEU A 57 2.22 -3.24 -8.82
CA LEU A 57 3.61 -3.36 -9.29
C LEU A 57 3.79 -2.72 -10.68
N TYR A 58 2.89 -3.02 -11.62
CA TYR A 58 2.93 -2.47 -12.97
C TYR A 58 2.80 -0.95 -12.99
N LEU A 59 1.98 -0.39 -12.09
CA LEU A 59 1.82 1.05 -11.89
C LEU A 59 3.00 1.71 -11.15
N GLY A 60 3.97 0.93 -10.65
CA GLY A 60 5.13 1.44 -9.94
C GLY A 60 4.86 1.91 -8.51
N LEU A 61 3.71 1.54 -7.93
CA LEU A 61 3.30 1.91 -6.56
C LEU A 61 3.86 0.96 -5.50
N MET A 62 4.35 -0.20 -5.94
CA MET A 62 4.89 -1.23 -5.08
C MET A 62 6.14 -1.87 -5.70
N THR A 63 6.88 -2.55 -4.86
CA THR A 63 7.96 -3.47 -5.23
C THR A 63 7.70 -4.81 -4.57
N ALA A 64 8.20 -5.88 -5.18
CA ALA A 64 8.18 -7.21 -4.61
C ALA A 64 9.62 -7.74 -4.54
N ASN A 65 9.96 -8.44 -3.47
CA ASN A 65 11.22 -9.18 -3.39
C ASN A 65 11.04 -10.62 -3.91
N ASP A 66 12.15 -11.38 -3.97
CA ASP A 66 12.16 -12.77 -4.45
C ASP A 66 11.27 -13.73 -3.63
N THR A 67 10.87 -13.33 -2.42
CA THR A 67 9.97 -14.09 -1.55
C THR A 67 8.51 -13.61 -1.61
N GLN A 68 8.17 -12.81 -2.62
CA GLN A 68 6.84 -12.21 -2.81
C GLN A 68 6.36 -11.37 -1.62
N GLN A 69 7.29 -10.78 -0.88
CA GLN A 69 6.95 -9.73 0.08
C GLN A 69 6.87 -8.41 -0.67
N TYR A 70 5.71 -7.79 -0.56
CA TYR A 70 5.41 -6.53 -1.21
C TYR A 70 5.69 -5.36 -0.27
N SER A 71 6.31 -4.32 -0.81
CA SER A 71 6.64 -3.06 -0.13
C SER A 71 6.20 -1.89 -1.00
N LEU A 72 5.75 -0.80 -0.39
CA LEU A 72 5.41 0.42 -1.14
C LEU A 72 6.66 1.10 -1.70
N THR A 73 6.54 1.70 -2.87
CA THR A 73 7.53 2.69 -3.37
C THR A 73 7.28 4.05 -2.73
N GLU A 74 8.20 5.00 -2.92
CA GLU A 74 7.99 6.42 -2.53
C GLU A 74 6.69 6.99 -3.11
N ASP A 75 6.42 6.62 -4.36
CA ASP A 75 5.24 6.97 -5.13
C ASP A 75 3.96 6.35 -4.52
N GLY A 76 4.00 5.07 -4.11
CA GLY A 76 2.91 4.40 -3.38
C GLY A 76 2.68 4.97 -1.98
N ILE A 77 3.74 5.33 -1.28
CA ILE A 77 3.71 6.03 0.01
C ILE A 77 3.01 7.38 -0.14
N GLN A 78 3.37 8.17 -1.16
CA GLN A 78 2.80 9.49 -1.38
C GLN A 78 1.30 9.40 -1.70
N LEU A 79 0.90 8.48 -2.58
CA LEU A 79 -0.50 8.23 -2.90
C LEU A 79 -1.29 7.85 -1.64
N LEU A 80 -0.80 6.87 -0.89
CA LEU A 80 -1.51 6.37 0.27
C LEU A 80 -1.60 7.44 1.36
N SER A 81 -0.57 8.26 1.51
CA SER A 81 -0.57 9.42 2.41
C SER A 81 -1.66 10.43 2.04
N TRP A 82 -1.87 10.70 0.74
CA TRP A 82 -2.95 11.58 0.28
C TRP A 82 -4.34 11.00 0.52
N VAL A 83 -4.54 9.72 0.20
CA VAL A 83 -5.86 9.08 0.32
C VAL A 83 -6.27 8.90 1.78
N THR A 84 -5.29 8.68 2.65
CA THR A 84 -5.55 8.33 4.05
C THR A 84 -5.33 9.49 5.02
N GLU A 85 -4.73 10.58 4.53
CA GLU A 85 -4.30 11.74 5.33
C GLU A 85 -3.37 11.34 6.48
N VAL A 86 -2.49 10.37 6.23
CA VAL A 86 -1.47 9.89 7.19
C VAL A 86 -0.10 10.12 6.59
N GLU A 87 0.87 10.58 7.38
CA GLU A 87 2.27 10.62 6.96
C GLU A 87 2.89 9.23 7.15
N ILE A 88 3.45 8.68 6.08
CA ILE A 88 4.18 7.41 6.09
C ILE A 88 5.67 7.72 5.91
N TYR A 89 6.49 7.26 6.85
CA TYR A 89 7.94 7.41 6.87
C TYR A 89 8.61 6.11 6.44
N GLU A 90 9.78 6.18 5.80
CA GLU A 90 10.65 5.02 5.64
C GLU A 90 11.65 4.88 6.80
#